data_AF-A0A221K5W4-F1
#
_entry.id   AF-A0A221K5W4-F1
#
_cell.length_a   1.000
_cell.length_b   1.000
_cell.length_c   1.000
_cell.angle_alpha   90.00
_cell.angle_beta   90.00
_cell.angle_gamma   90.00
#
_symmetry.space_group_name_H-M   'P 1'
#
loop_
_entity.id
_entity.type
_entity.pdbx_description
1 polymer ?
#
loop_
_entity_poly.entity_id
_entity_poly.type
_entity_poly.pdbx_seq_one_letter_code
_entity_poly.pdbx_strand_id
1 'polypeptide(L)'
;MDNSALPRVRLEDLENLARRADTVIGRLRDRIYAPGTEKQLDLRFPVRRAAEMVGRSEKAIRDAEDDGRLPAPEKDSATGRRTGYQLADINRMRAVFGTLPHRADGDEALVLAVQNFKGGVGKSTVVCHLAQYLALKGYRVCVIDCDSQASTTSVFGLNPDVDVDEDEDTLYPFFRHGGPTSLHYALRATYWPGIALIPANLGLYDAEYEFAARMVREQSFVLDRLRDGIATIRDQFDVILMDPPPALGMLSLSVLRAADALVIPAPPNNIDFGSTAHFLKMMGATLKELAAAGGPRDYAFLRILATKMNDNKSAHTAIKRMMDAVFPMDMMSAVLKDSAEFDNAAADLGTVYEITGPATRTETHKRCRAYLDSVNREIELLIRKTWPSHHADLRKEGLL
;
A
#
# COMPACT_ATOMS: atom_id res chain seq x y z
N MET A 1 28.07 -14.36 -51.28
CA MET A 1 26.84 -13.59 -50.97
C MET A 1 26.15 -14.35 -49.86
N ASP A 2 26.45 -13.92 -48.64
CA ASP A 2 26.05 -14.55 -47.38
C ASP A 2 24.63 -14.11 -47.06
N ASN A 3 23.69 -15.06 -47.08
CA ASN A 3 22.27 -14.79 -46.82
C ASN A 3 21.98 -15.08 -45.35
N SER A 4 22.51 -14.24 -44.46
CA SER A 4 22.27 -14.30 -43.00
C SER A 4 20.93 -13.66 -42.62
N ALA A 5 19.87 -13.95 -43.37
CA ALA A 5 18.53 -13.48 -43.03
C ALA A 5 18.00 -14.30 -41.85
N LEU A 6 17.77 -13.63 -40.70
CA LEU A 6 17.12 -14.25 -39.55
C LEU A 6 15.76 -14.84 -39.97
N PRO A 7 15.40 -16.04 -39.49
CA PRO A 7 14.12 -16.65 -39.80
C PRO A 7 12.98 -15.79 -39.26
N ARG A 8 11.88 -15.70 -40.03
CA ARG A 8 10.68 -14.97 -39.60
C ARG A 8 10.04 -15.67 -38.41
N VAL A 9 9.73 -14.91 -37.37
CA VAL A 9 8.97 -15.40 -36.20
C VAL A 9 7.51 -15.61 -36.61
N ARG A 10 7.00 -16.82 -36.44
CA ARG A 10 5.60 -17.17 -36.70
C ARG A 10 4.78 -17.11 -35.40
N LEU A 11 3.46 -17.09 -35.53
CA LEU A 11 2.55 -17.09 -34.38
C LEU A 11 2.78 -18.30 -33.46
N GLU A 12 2.99 -19.48 -34.03
CA GLU A 12 3.35 -20.71 -33.29
C GLU A 12 4.64 -20.56 -32.49
N ASP A 13 5.63 -19.80 -33.01
CA ASP A 13 6.89 -19.57 -32.33
C ASP A 13 6.69 -18.63 -31.11
N LEU A 14 5.73 -17.70 -31.19
CA LEU A 14 5.30 -16.84 -30.07
C LEU A 14 4.52 -17.64 -29.02
N GLU A 15 3.60 -18.51 -29.41
CA GLU A 15 2.86 -19.39 -28.48
C GLU A 15 3.80 -20.34 -27.72
N ASN A 16 4.79 -20.91 -28.41
CA ASN A 16 5.82 -21.73 -27.79
C ASN A 16 6.76 -20.92 -26.87
N LEU A 17 7.00 -19.64 -27.18
CA LEU A 17 7.73 -18.75 -26.29
C LEU A 17 6.92 -18.43 -25.04
N ALA A 18 5.62 -18.14 -25.17
CA ALA A 18 4.70 -17.90 -24.05
C ALA A 18 4.64 -19.12 -23.12
N ARG A 19 4.41 -20.32 -23.65
CA ARG A 19 4.36 -21.56 -22.85
C ARG A 19 5.66 -21.82 -22.08
N ARG A 20 6.82 -21.51 -22.68
CA ARG A 20 8.12 -21.60 -22.00
C ARG A 20 8.26 -20.56 -20.89
N ALA A 21 7.79 -19.34 -21.11
CA ALA A 21 7.75 -18.31 -20.08
C ALA A 21 6.84 -18.72 -18.92
N ASP A 22 5.64 -19.25 -19.19
CA ASP A 22 4.72 -19.77 -18.18
C ASP A 22 5.34 -20.90 -17.36
N THR A 23 6.15 -21.77 -17.99
CA THR A 23 6.86 -22.84 -17.29
C THR A 23 7.91 -22.29 -16.32
N VAL A 24 8.63 -21.22 -16.69
CA VAL A 24 9.61 -20.55 -15.82
C VAL A 24 8.90 -19.82 -14.68
N ILE A 25 7.82 -19.09 -14.99
CA ILE A 25 7.01 -18.38 -14.00
C ILE A 25 6.38 -19.36 -13.01
N GLY A 26 5.81 -20.47 -13.50
CA GLY A 26 5.27 -21.54 -12.67
C GLY A 26 6.29 -22.08 -11.68
N ARG A 27 7.51 -22.39 -12.12
CA ARG A 27 8.60 -22.85 -11.22
C ARG A 27 9.04 -21.80 -10.20
N LEU A 28 9.08 -20.53 -10.59
CA LEU A 28 9.41 -19.44 -9.66
C LEU A 28 8.29 -19.28 -8.62
N ARG A 29 7.03 -19.40 -9.04
CA ARG A 29 5.87 -19.37 -8.16
C ARG A 29 5.82 -20.56 -7.24
N ASP A 30 6.06 -21.79 -7.71
CA ASP A 30 6.09 -23.00 -6.87
C ASP A 30 7.16 -22.91 -5.77
N ARG A 31 8.25 -22.16 -5.99
CA ARG A 31 9.26 -21.93 -4.96
C ARG A 31 8.78 -20.95 -3.88
N ILE A 32 7.98 -19.96 -4.25
CA ILE A 32 7.51 -18.91 -3.34
C ILE A 32 6.19 -19.31 -2.65
N TYR A 33 5.33 -20.04 -3.37
CA TYR A 33 4.00 -20.51 -2.98
C TYR A 33 3.97 -22.04 -2.92
N ALA A 34 5.00 -22.68 -2.36
CA ALA A 34 5.05 -24.13 -2.30
C ALA A 34 3.79 -24.68 -1.57
N PRO A 35 3.21 -25.82 -2.01
CA PRO A 35 1.99 -26.35 -1.40
C PRO A 35 2.16 -26.56 0.12
N GLY A 36 1.28 -25.95 0.91
CA GLY A 36 1.32 -26.01 2.38
C GLY A 36 2.15 -24.92 3.07
N THR A 37 2.73 -23.98 2.32
CA THR A 37 3.39 -22.78 2.86
C THR A 37 2.46 -21.57 2.73
N GLU A 38 1.70 -21.28 3.78
CA GLU A 38 1.04 -19.98 3.93
C GLU A 38 2.00 -18.98 4.56
N LYS A 39 2.09 -17.76 4.02
CA LYS A 39 2.86 -16.70 4.68
C LYS A 39 2.23 -16.42 6.05
N GLN A 40 3.08 -16.37 7.07
CA GLN A 40 2.69 -15.98 8.42
C GLN A 40 3.54 -14.81 8.89
N LEU A 41 2.96 -13.92 9.70
CA LEU A 41 3.69 -12.81 10.26
C LEU A 41 4.52 -13.25 11.48
N ASP A 42 5.80 -13.57 11.27
CA ASP A 42 6.70 -13.99 12.34
C ASP A 42 7.38 -12.80 13.06
N LEU A 43 6.62 -11.78 13.42
CA LEU A 43 7.12 -10.66 14.21
C LEU A 43 6.90 -10.89 15.70
N ARG A 44 8.01 -10.97 16.45
CA ARG A 44 8.01 -11.12 17.91
C ARG A 44 8.57 -9.88 18.59
N PHE A 45 7.77 -9.30 19.48
CA PHE A 45 8.13 -8.08 20.20
C PHE A 45 8.46 -8.41 21.67
N PRO A 46 9.67 -8.08 22.17
CA PRO A 46 9.97 -8.21 23.59
C PRO A 46 9.08 -7.25 24.42
N VAL A 47 8.87 -7.55 25.70
CA VAL A 47 7.99 -6.76 26.59
C VAL A 47 8.28 -5.26 26.60
N ARG A 48 9.56 -4.87 26.53
CA ARG A 48 9.96 -3.47 26.40
C ARG A 48 9.38 -2.82 25.14
N ARG A 49 9.51 -3.48 23.99
CA ARG A 49 9.00 -2.97 22.72
C ARG A 49 7.48 -2.99 22.68
N ALA A 50 6.86 -4.02 23.25
CA ALA A 50 5.41 -4.08 23.42
C ALA A 50 4.89 -2.89 24.24
N ALA A 51 5.53 -2.59 25.37
CA ALA A 51 5.21 -1.45 26.23
C ALA A 51 5.27 -0.12 25.47
N GLU A 52 6.34 0.11 24.69
CA GLU A 52 6.48 1.27 23.80
C GLU A 52 5.35 1.35 22.76
N MET A 53 5.00 0.23 22.12
CA MET A 53 3.96 0.16 21.09
C MET A 53 2.55 0.37 21.63
N VAL A 54 2.30 -0.03 22.88
CA VAL A 54 1.01 0.11 23.58
C VAL A 54 0.87 1.50 24.23
N GLY A 55 1.98 2.20 24.49
CA GLY A 55 1.98 3.46 25.23
C GLY A 55 1.79 3.27 26.74
N ARG A 56 2.31 2.16 27.29
CA ARG A 56 2.22 1.80 28.72
C ARG A 56 3.58 1.34 29.24
N SER A 57 3.70 1.16 30.56
CA SER A 57 4.92 0.64 31.18
C SER A 57 4.97 -0.90 31.10
N GLU A 58 6.18 -1.48 31.14
CA GLU A 58 6.33 -2.95 31.23
C GLU A 58 5.59 -3.52 32.45
N LYS A 59 5.58 -2.77 33.56
CA LYS A 59 4.85 -3.16 34.78
C LYS A 59 3.34 -3.22 34.53
N ALA A 60 2.76 -2.23 33.84
CA ALA A 60 1.33 -2.23 33.55
C ALA A 60 0.90 -3.45 32.73
N ILE A 61 1.74 -3.87 31.77
CA ILE A 61 1.51 -5.10 31.00
C ILE A 61 1.56 -6.33 31.90
N ARG A 62 2.61 -6.48 32.73
CA ARG A 62 2.74 -7.64 33.63
C ARG A 62 1.61 -7.71 34.66
N ASP A 63 1.23 -6.58 35.25
CA ASP A 63 0.12 -6.52 36.20
C ASP A 63 -1.19 -6.96 35.52
N ALA A 64 -1.39 -6.63 34.24
CA ALA A 64 -2.56 -7.07 33.45
C ALA A 64 -2.50 -8.54 33.01
N GLU A 65 -1.30 -9.13 32.91
CA GLU A 65 -1.15 -10.59 32.75
C GLU A 65 -1.50 -11.31 34.06
N ASP A 66 -1.00 -10.80 35.20
CA ASP A 66 -1.18 -11.41 36.52
C ASP A 66 -2.65 -11.34 37.01
N ASP A 67 -3.37 -10.26 36.68
CA ASP A 67 -4.79 -10.10 37.01
C ASP A 67 -5.76 -10.73 35.99
N GLY A 68 -5.23 -11.32 34.91
CA GLY A 68 -6.00 -12.07 33.92
C GLY A 68 -6.66 -11.24 32.80
N ARG A 69 -6.43 -9.92 32.73
CA ARG A 69 -6.90 -9.08 31.62
C ARG A 69 -6.20 -9.40 30.29
N LEU A 70 -4.96 -9.88 30.35
CA LEU A 70 -4.17 -10.32 29.20
C LEU A 70 -3.85 -11.83 29.29
N PRO A 71 -3.77 -12.53 28.14
CA PRO A 71 -3.35 -13.92 28.14
C PRO A 71 -1.89 -14.05 28.62
N ALA A 72 -1.56 -15.23 29.16
CA ALA A 72 -0.18 -15.52 29.52
C ALA A 72 0.71 -15.50 28.27
N PRO A 73 1.93 -14.96 28.36
CA PRO A 73 2.84 -14.88 27.22
C PRO A 73 3.29 -16.26 26.79
N GLU A 74 3.42 -16.44 25.49
CA GLU A 74 4.02 -17.65 24.92
C GLU A 74 5.45 -17.83 25.44
N LYS A 75 5.79 -19.10 25.71
CA LYS A 75 7.11 -19.51 26.17
C LYS A 75 7.64 -20.59 25.25
N ASP A 76 8.93 -20.50 24.96
CA ASP A 76 9.68 -21.49 24.22
C ASP A 76 9.69 -22.80 25.01
N SER A 77 9.29 -23.90 24.38
CA SER A 77 9.09 -25.19 25.05
C SER A 77 10.39 -25.82 25.55
N ALA A 78 11.53 -25.49 24.92
CA ALA A 78 12.83 -26.04 25.28
C ALA A 78 13.53 -25.24 26.39
N THR A 79 13.39 -23.92 26.38
CA THR A 79 14.10 -23.01 27.30
C THR A 79 13.21 -22.41 28.40
N GLY A 80 11.88 -22.52 28.26
CA GLY A 80 10.89 -21.90 29.16
C GLY A 80 10.86 -20.37 29.11
N ARG A 81 11.63 -19.75 28.22
CA ARG A 81 11.74 -18.29 28.10
C ARG A 81 10.59 -17.72 27.28
N ARG A 82 10.15 -16.50 27.60
CA ARG A 82 9.13 -15.79 26.80
C ARG A 82 9.64 -15.60 25.37
N THR A 83 8.85 -15.98 24.37
CA THR A 83 9.18 -15.81 22.94
C THR A 83 8.94 -14.38 22.45
N GLY A 84 8.21 -13.58 23.24
CA GLY A 84 7.74 -12.25 22.87
C GLY A 84 6.30 -12.27 22.39
N TYR A 85 5.76 -11.09 22.15
CA TYR A 85 4.36 -10.90 21.76
C TYR A 85 4.23 -10.79 20.25
N GLN A 86 3.15 -11.34 19.69
CA GLN A 86 2.77 -11.11 18.30
C GLN A 86 2.06 -9.76 18.15
N LEU A 87 1.90 -9.27 16.92
CA LEU A 87 1.16 -8.03 16.66
C LEU A 87 -0.30 -8.10 17.15
N ALA A 88 -0.94 -9.27 17.04
CA ALA A 88 -2.29 -9.49 17.56
C ALA A 88 -2.37 -9.28 19.09
N ASP A 89 -1.36 -9.77 19.83
CA ASP A 89 -1.27 -9.55 21.28
C ASP A 89 -1.12 -8.06 21.60
N ILE A 90 -0.28 -7.34 20.85
CA ILE A 90 -0.11 -5.89 21.02
C ILE A 90 -1.44 -5.16 20.79
N ASN A 91 -2.21 -5.53 19.76
CA ASN A 91 -3.51 -4.92 19.50
C ASN A 91 -4.52 -5.24 20.61
N ARG A 92 -4.50 -6.46 21.15
CA ARG A 92 -5.31 -6.82 22.33
C ARG A 92 -4.93 -5.98 23.55
N MET A 93 -3.63 -5.75 23.78
CA MET A 93 -3.16 -4.86 24.84
C MET A 93 -3.68 -3.43 24.63
N ARG A 94 -3.56 -2.89 23.42
CA ARG A 94 -4.08 -1.56 23.08
C ARG A 94 -5.58 -1.45 23.36
N ALA A 95 -6.36 -2.47 23.04
CA ALA A 95 -7.79 -2.52 23.35
C ALA A 95 -8.05 -2.50 24.87
N VAL A 96 -7.35 -3.34 25.65
CA VAL A 96 -7.47 -3.41 27.12
C VAL A 96 -7.09 -2.08 27.78
N PHE A 97 -6.08 -1.38 27.25
CA PHE A 97 -5.59 -0.12 27.83
C PHE A 97 -6.23 1.15 27.23
N GLY A 98 -7.13 1.00 26.26
CA GLY A 98 -7.76 2.12 25.55
C GLY A 98 -6.76 2.99 24.79
N THR A 99 -5.74 2.39 24.16
CA THR A 99 -4.68 3.09 23.43
C THR A 99 -4.66 2.78 21.93
N LEU A 100 -5.75 2.25 21.39
CA LEU A 100 -5.91 2.12 19.94
C LEU A 100 -5.97 3.51 19.29
N PRO A 101 -5.26 3.73 18.17
CA PRO A 101 -5.18 5.05 17.53
C PRO A 101 -6.37 5.33 16.60
N HIS A 102 -7.50 4.66 16.82
CA HIS A 102 -8.63 4.67 15.90
C HIS A 102 -9.27 6.05 15.86
N ARG A 103 -9.73 6.43 14.68
CA ARG A 103 -10.57 7.62 14.49
C ARG A 103 -11.86 7.48 15.31
N ALA A 104 -12.49 8.59 15.67
CA ALA A 104 -13.80 8.53 16.33
C ALA A 104 -14.92 8.18 15.33
N ASP A 105 -16.08 7.75 15.81
CA ASP A 105 -17.24 7.39 14.96
C ASP A 105 -17.71 8.55 14.05
N GLY A 106 -17.51 9.80 14.48
CA GLY A 106 -17.83 10.99 13.69
C GLY A 106 -16.77 11.39 12.66
N ASP A 107 -15.60 10.75 12.68
CA ASP A 107 -14.56 10.97 11.69
C ASP A 107 -14.67 9.94 10.57
N GLU A 108 -14.51 10.41 9.34
CA GLU A 108 -14.48 9.57 8.15
C GLU A 108 -13.13 8.86 8.00
N ALA A 109 -13.13 7.60 7.53
CA ALA A 109 -11.89 6.91 7.21
C ALA A 109 -11.19 7.61 6.03
N LEU A 110 -9.88 7.79 6.11
CA LEU A 110 -9.16 8.44 5.02
C LEU A 110 -8.92 7.45 3.88
N VAL A 111 -9.33 7.82 2.66
CA VAL A 111 -8.99 7.11 1.43
C VAL A 111 -7.79 7.78 0.77
N LEU A 112 -6.64 7.11 0.78
CA LEU A 112 -5.37 7.61 0.24
C LEU A 112 -4.94 6.80 -0.98
N ALA A 113 -4.74 7.47 -2.12
CA ALA A 113 -4.14 6.85 -3.29
C ALA A 113 -2.66 7.21 -3.44
N VAL A 114 -1.85 6.22 -3.80
CA VAL A 114 -0.45 6.41 -4.15
C VAL A 114 -0.30 6.42 -5.67
N GLN A 115 -0.44 7.59 -6.28
CA GLN A 115 -0.63 7.71 -7.72
C GLN A 115 0.60 8.28 -8.45
N ASN A 116 0.97 7.65 -9.58
CA ASN A 116 1.79 8.22 -10.64
C ASN A 116 1.54 7.45 -11.95
N PHE A 117 1.61 8.11 -13.12
CA PHE A 117 1.50 7.47 -14.45
C PHE A 117 2.81 6.88 -14.97
N LYS A 118 3.85 6.86 -14.13
CA LYS A 118 5.09 6.18 -14.45
C LYS A 118 5.21 4.85 -13.71
N GLY A 119 5.44 3.78 -14.46
CA GLY A 119 5.79 2.48 -13.91
C GLY A 119 7.11 2.53 -13.14
N GLY A 120 7.21 1.75 -12.06
CA GLY A 120 8.47 1.59 -11.32
C GLY A 120 8.89 2.78 -10.45
N VAL A 121 8.02 3.74 -10.14
CA VAL A 121 8.34 4.85 -9.21
C VAL A 121 8.25 4.48 -7.72
N GLY A 122 7.76 3.27 -7.41
CA GLY A 122 7.62 2.75 -6.06
C GLY A 122 6.21 2.87 -5.46
N LYS A 123 5.14 2.89 -6.28
CA LYS A 123 3.74 3.02 -5.80
C LYS A 123 3.33 1.88 -4.86
N SER A 124 3.31 0.64 -5.36
CA SER A 124 3.03 -0.57 -4.58
C SER A 124 3.97 -0.72 -3.40
N THR A 125 5.25 -0.36 -3.55
CA THR A 125 6.21 -0.33 -2.44
C THR A 125 5.73 0.60 -1.33
N VAL A 126 5.37 1.85 -1.65
CA VAL A 126 4.86 2.81 -0.66
C VAL A 126 3.54 2.32 -0.06
N VAL A 127 2.62 1.79 -0.85
CA VAL A 127 1.33 1.24 -0.37
C VAL A 127 1.55 0.12 0.65
N CYS A 128 2.30 -0.93 0.30
CA CYS A 128 2.53 -2.07 1.19
C CYS A 128 3.26 -1.65 2.48
N HIS A 129 4.29 -0.81 2.36
CA HIS A 129 5.05 -0.36 3.53
C HIS A 129 4.25 0.57 4.44
N LEU A 130 3.41 1.44 3.87
CA LEU A 130 2.53 2.31 4.65
C LEU A 130 1.45 1.49 5.35
N ALA A 131 0.82 0.53 4.66
CA ALA A 131 -0.19 -0.35 5.23
C ALA A 131 0.35 -1.09 6.47
N GLN A 132 1.51 -1.71 6.33
CA GLN A 132 2.16 -2.45 7.41
C GLN A 132 2.66 -1.54 8.53
N TYR A 133 3.16 -0.34 8.21
CA TYR A 133 3.48 0.66 9.23
C TYR A 133 2.25 1.05 10.06
N LEU A 134 1.12 1.34 9.40
CA LEU A 134 -0.12 1.73 10.07
C LEU A 134 -0.67 0.56 10.90
N ALA A 135 -0.61 -0.68 10.42
CA ALA A 135 -0.97 -1.86 11.20
C ALA A 135 -0.09 -2.04 12.45
N LEU A 136 1.23 -1.80 12.35
CA LEU A 136 2.13 -1.81 13.49
C LEU A 136 1.80 -0.72 14.52
N LYS A 137 1.23 0.41 14.08
CA LYS A 137 0.70 1.48 14.95
C LYS A 137 -0.65 1.12 15.58
N GLY A 138 -1.37 0.15 15.03
CA GLY A 138 -2.65 -0.35 15.54
C GLY A 138 -3.87 0.17 14.78
N TYR A 139 -3.69 0.83 13.64
CA TYR A 139 -4.79 1.23 12.76
C TYR A 139 -5.40 0.02 12.06
N ARG A 140 -6.68 0.12 11.73
CA ARG A 140 -7.39 -0.78 10.82
C ARG A 140 -7.21 -0.27 9.40
N VAL A 141 -6.61 -1.09 8.55
CA VAL A 141 -6.22 -0.71 7.19
C VAL A 141 -6.89 -1.62 6.17
N CYS A 142 -7.48 -1.02 5.13
CA CYS A 142 -7.83 -1.73 3.91
C CYS A 142 -6.84 -1.34 2.82
N VAL A 143 -6.35 -2.30 2.06
CA VAL A 143 -5.59 -2.07 0.84
C VAL A 143 -6.43 -2.53 -0.34
N ILE A 144 -6.57 -1.69 -1.36
CA ILE A 144 -7.28 -2.01 -2.59
C ILE A 144 -6.24 -2.00 -3.71
N ASP A 145 -5.90 -3.19 -4.21
CA ASP A 145 -5.04 -3.34 -5.38
C ASP A 145 -5.89 -3.05 -6.62
N CYS A 146 -5.57 -1.98 -7.33
CA CYS A 146 -6.27 -1.58 -8.56
C CYS A 146 -5.41 -1.83 -9.80
N ASP A 147 -4.23 -2.44 -9.65
CA ASP A 147 -3.32 -2.71 -10.76
C ASP A 147 -3.47 -4.18 -11.18
N SER A 148 -3.78 -4.44 -12.45
CA SER A 148 -3.90 -5.81 -12.97
C SER A 148 -2.59 -6.61 -12.88
N GLN A 149 -1.45 -5.92 -12.69
CA GLN A 149 -0.17 -6.57 -12.38
C GLN A 149 -0.11 -7.17 -10.97
N ALA A 150 -1.08 -6.86 -10.10
CA ALA A 150 -1.30 -7.50 -8.80
C ALA A 150 -0.05 -7.58 -7.90
N SER A 151 0.79 -6.54 -7.97
CA SER A 151 2.05 -6.48 -7.23
C SER A 151 1.81 -6.37 -5.72
N THR A 152 0.82 -5.56 -5.33
CA THR A 152 0.44 -5.41 -3.92
C THR A 152 -0.19 -6.70 -3.38
N THR A 153 -1.07 -7.32 -4.18
CA THR A 153 -1.67 -8.63 -3.90
C THR A 153 -0.61 -9.70 -3.60
N SER A 154 0.40 -9.79 -4.46
CA SER A 154 1.51 -10.74 -4.30
C SER A 154 2.33 -10.48 -3.03
N VAL A 155 2.61 -9.21 -2.69
CA VAL A 155 3.34 -8.85 -1.46
C VAL A 155 2.59 -9.25 -0.19
N PHE A 156 1.25 -9.21 -0.23
CA PHE A 156 0.39 -9.70 0.84
C PHE A 156 0.17 -11.22 0.81
N GLY A 157 0.97 -11.95 0.03
CA GLY A 157 1.09 -13.41 0.11
C GLY A 157 0.03 -14.18 -0.65
N LEU A 158 -0.77 -13.51 -1.50
CA LEU A 158 -1.72 -14.18 -2.40
C LEU A 158 -1.12 -14.30 -3.79
N ASN A 159 -1.16 -15.50 -4.37
CA ASN A 159 -0.85 -15.70 -5.77
C ASN A 159 -2.03 -15.25 -6.64
N PRO A 160 -1.89 -14.20 -7.47
CA PRO A 160 -3.01 -13.64 -8.24
C PRO A 160 -3.66 -14.62 -9.22
N ASP A 161 -2.95 -15.66 -9.65
CA ASP A 161 -3.43 -16.61 -10.67
C ASP A 161 -3.98 -17.91 -10.05
N VAL A 162 -3.82 -18.11 -8.75
CA VAL A 162 -4.20 -19.37 -8.06
C VAL A 162 -5.13 -19.10 -6.89
N ASP A 163 -4.78 -18.11 -6.06
CA ASP A 163 -5.49 -17.85 -4.81
C ASP A 163 -6.61 -16.81 -4.97
N VAL A 164 -6.67 -16.11 -6.12
CA VAL A 164 -7.58 -14.98 -6.36
C VAL A 164 -8.56 -15.35 -7.48
N ASP A 165 -9.82 -15.50 -7.14
CA ASP A 165 -10.90 -15.68 -8.12
C ASP A 165 -11.33 -14.30 -8.66
N GLU A 166 -11.31 -14.14 -9.98
CA GLU A 166 -11.69 -12.88 -10.61
C GLU A 166 -13.13 -12.46 -10.25
N ASP A 167 -14.06 -13.42 -10.22
CA ASP A 167 -15.49 -13.19 -10.08
C ASP A 167 -15.94 -13.02 -8.62
N GLU A 168 -15.09 -13.39 -7.65
CA GLU A 168 -15.41 -13.35 -6.22
C GLU A 168 -14.49 -12.44 -5.41
N ASP A 169 -13.22 -12.24 -5.81
CA ASP A 169 -12.24 -11.58 -4.96
C ASP A 169 -11.83 -10.18 -5.44
N THR A 170 -12.03 -9.84 -6.71
CA THR A 170 -11.45 -8.62 -7.30
C THR A 170 -12.45 -7.47 -7.46
N LEU A 171 -11.98 -6.30 -7.89
CA LEU A 171 -12.85 -5.18 -8.30
C LEU A 171 -13.56 -5.40 -9.63
N TYR A 172 -13.19 -6.44 -10.39
CA TYR A 172 -13.72 -6.65 -11.73
C TYR A 172 -15.25 -6.84 -11.76
N PRO A 173 -15.87 -7.71 -10.92
CA PRO A 173 -17.32 -7.85 -10.81
C PRO A 173 -17.99 -6.54 -10.42
N PHE A 174 -17.36 -5.77 -9.54
CA PHE A 174 -17.88 -4.48 -9.13
C PHE A 174 -18.00 -3.50 -10.31
N PHE A 175 -17.06 -3.49 -11.26
CA PHE A 175 -17.12 -2.60 -12.42
C PHE A 175 -17.99 -3.09 -13.58
N ARG A 176 -18.35 -4.38 -13.61
CA ARG A 176 -19.27 -4.95 -14.61
C ARG A 176 -20.66 -4.34 -14.56
N HIS A 177 -21.36 -4.35 -15.70
CA HIS A 177 -22.76 -3.95 -15.75
C HIS A 177 -23.63 -4.90 -14.91
N GLY A 178 -24.46 -4.36 -14.00
CA GLY A 178 -25.28 -5.17 -13.09
C GLY A 178 -24.47 -5.85 -11.97
N GLY A 179 -23.18 -5.52 -11.84
CA GLY A 179 -22.33 -6.01 -10.77
C GLY A 179 -22.73 -5.51 -9.37
N PRO A 180 -22.10 -6.04 -8.31
CA PRO A 180 -22.41 -5.70 -6.92
C PRO A 180 -22.37 -4.19 -6.66
N THR A 181 -23.14 -3.74 -5.67
CA THR A 181 -23.18 -2.33 -5.22
C THR A 181 -22.29 -2.07 -4.01
N SER A 182 -21.69 -3.11 -3.43
CA SER A 182 -20.82 -3.03 -2.26
C SER A 182 -19.53 -3.78 -2.51
N LEU A 183 -18.45 -3.37 -1.84
CA LEU A 183 -17.14 -4.02 -1.89
C LEU A 183 -16.95 -5.12 -0.84
N HIS A 184 -17.94 -5.38 0.03
CA HIS A 184 -17.82 -6.38 1.09
C HIS A 184 -17.46 -7.79 0.59
N TYR A 185 -17.95 -8.18 -0.59
CA TYR A 185 -17.72 -9.51 -1.14
C TYR A 185 -16.23 -9.78 -1.41
N ALA A 186 -15.47 -8.74 -1.75
CA ALA A 186 -14.07 -8.82 -2.15
C ALA A 186 -13.09 -8.61 -0.99
N LEU A 187 -13.57 -8.34 0.23
CA LEU A 187 -12.70 -8.10 1.38
C LEU A 187 -12.09 -9.40 1.90
N ARG A 188 -10.76 -9.51 1.80
CA ARG A 188 -10.00 -10.64 2.34
C ARG A 188 -9.12 -10.23 3.52
N ALA A 189 -9.09 -11.06 4.55
CA ALA A 189 -8.11 -10.93 5.62
C ALA A 189 -6.72 -11.30 5.09
N THR A 190 -5.68 -10.61 5.57
CA THR A 190 -4.29 -10.95 5.29
C THR A 190 -3.65 -11.63 6.51
N TYR A 191 -2.44 -12.19 6.34
CA TYR A 191 -1.64 -12.71 7.46
C TYR A 191 -1.14 -11.60 8.42
N TRP A 192 -1.38 -10.32 8.09
CA TRP A 192 -1.10 -9.17 8.94
C TRP A 192 -2.33 -8.78 9.77
N PRO A 193 -2.25 -8.88 11.13
CA PRO A 193 -3.32 -8.39 11.98
C PRO A 193 -3.58 -6.90 11.77
N GLY A 194 -4.82 -6.55 11.41
CA GLY A 194 -5.25 -5.17 11.16
C GLY A 194 -5.20 -4.74 9.68
N ILE A 195 -4.84 -5.63 8.75
CA ILE A 195 -4.86 -5.35 7.30
C ILE A 195 -5.84 -6.29 6.59
N ALA A 196 -6.81 -5.69 5.90
CA ALA A 196 -7.62 -6.36 4.88
C ALA A 196 -7.16 -5.94 3.48
N LEU A 197 -7.41 -6.79 2.49
CA LEU A 197 -7.02 -6.61 1.10
C LEU A 197 -8.22 -6.87 0.18
N ILE A 198 -8.43 -6.00 -0.80
CA ILE A 198 -9.17 -6.31 -2.03
C ILE A 198 -8.10 -6.60 -3.10
N PRO A 199 -7.89 -7.87 -3.48
CA PRO A 199 -6.84 -8.25 -4.42
C PRO A 199 -7.17 -7.85 -5.87
N ALA A 200 -6.14 -7.90 -6.70
CA ALA A 200 -6.23 -7.79 -8.14
C ALA A 200 -5.64 -9.04 -8.81
N ASN A 201 -5.99 -9.24 -10.07
CA ASN A 201 -5.35 -10.19 -10.96
C ASN A 201 -5.37 -9.63 -12.40
N LEU A 202 -4.82 -10.39 -13.34
CA LEU A 202 -4.65 -9.94 -14.73
C LEU A 202 -5.97 -9.58 -15.41
N GLY A 203 -7.08 -10.23 -15.03
CA GLY A 203 -8.38 -10.03 -15.66
C GLY A 203 -9.00 -8.64 -15.39
N LEU A 204 -8.50 -7.90 -14.39
CA LEU A 204 -8.82 -6.48 -14.21
C LEU A 204 -8.42 -5.61 -15.43
N TYR A 205 -7.53 -6.11 -16.30
CA TYR A 205 -7.22 -5.49 -17.59
C TYR A 205 -8.45 -5.45 -18.52
N ASP A 206 -9.25 -6.51 -18.54
CA ASP A 206 -10.47 -6.56 -19.36
C ASP A 206 -11.57 -5.65 -18.81
N ALA A 207 -11.62 -5.45 -17.47
CA ALA A 207 -12.48 -4.45 -16.85
C ALA A 207 -12.22 -3.06 -17.40
N GLU A 208 -10.96 -2.71 -17.65
CA GLU A 208 -10.61 -1.36 -18.10
C GLU A 208 -11.28 -1.02 -19.45
N TYR A 209 -11.34 -1.99 -20.37
CA TYR A 209 -12.02 -1.82 -21.66
C TYR A 209 -13.55 -1.75 -21.52
N GLU A 210 -14.15 -2.64 -20.72
CA GLU A 210 -15.59 -2.62 -20.49
C GLU A 210 -16.02 -1.30 -19.81
N PHE A 211 -15.24 -0.88 -18.82
CA PHE A 211 -15.45 0.35 -18.07
C PHE A 211 -15.33 1.59 -18.96
N ALA A 212 -14.34 1.63 -19.87
CA ALA A 212 -14.23 2.67 -20.89
C ALA A 212 -15.43 2.69 -21.85
N ALA A 213 -15.90 1.53 -22.31
CA ALA A 213 -17.06 1.44 -23.21
C ALA A 213 -18.35 1.98 -22.55
N ARG A 214 -18.51 1.78 -21.24
CA ARG A 214 -19.64 2.30 -20.45
C ARG A 214 -19.59 3.82 -20.28
N MET A 215 -18.41 4.40 -20.13
CA MET A 215 -18.25 5.85 -19.96
C MET A 215 -18.78 6.66 -21.14
N VAL A 216 -18.69 6.11 -22.35
CA VAL A 216 -19.28 6.75 -23.55
C VAL A 216 -20.80 6.95 -23.40
N ARG A 217 -21.47 6.13 -22.58
CA ARG A 217 -22.92 6.18 -22.34
C ARG A 217 -23.30 6.87 -21.04
N GLU A 218 -22.49 6.75 -19.97
CA GLU A 218 -22.80 7.18 -18.60
C GLU A 218 -21.61 7.93 -17.95
N GLN A 219 -21.32 9.15 -18.41
CA GLN A 219 -20.05 9.84 -18.19
C GLN A 219 -19.67 10.23 -16.73
N SER A 220 -20.61 10.38 -15.80
CA SER A 220 -20.28 10.85 -14.43
C SER A 220 -20.47 9.77 -13.37
N PHE A 221 -21.49 8.93 -13.53
CA PHE A 221 -21.83 7.86 -12.58
C PHE A 221 -20.75 6.78 -12.49
N VAL A 222 -20.11 6.48 -13.61
CA VAL A 222 -19.19 5.34 -13.73
C VAL A 222 -17.88 5.61 -12.99
N LEU A 223 -17.36 6.85 -12.98
CA LEU A 223 -16.13 7.22 -12.24
C LEU A 223 -16.31 7.32 -10.73
N ASP A 224 -17.52 7.67 -10.28
CA ASP A 224 -17.85 7.75 -8.86
C ASP A 224 -18.14 6.36 -8.26
N ARG A 225 -18.29 5.33 -9.10
CA ARG A 225 -18.64 3.97 -8.68
C ARG A 225 -17.68 3.41 -7.62
N LEU A 226 -16.36 3.54 -7.81
CA LEU A 226 -15.37 3.05 -6.84
C LEU A 226 -15.52 3.74 -5.49
N ARG A 227 -15.77 5.06 -5.49
CA ARG A 227 -16.03 5.82 -4.27
C ARG A 227 -17.26 5.30 -3.53
N ASP A 228 -18.35 5.08 -4.25
CA ASP A 228 -19.61 4.63 -3.66
C ASP A 228 -19.44 3.20 -3.10
N GLY A 229 -18.66 2.35 -3.77
CA GLY A 229 -18.25 1.04 -3.26
C GLY A 229 -17.42 1.15 -1.98
N ILE A 230 -16.40 2.02 -1.96
CA ILE A 230 -15.57 2.27 -0.77
C ILE A 230 -16.41 2.78 0.40
N ALA A 231 -17.40 3.63 0.15
CA ALA A 231 -18.31 4.12 1.19
C ALA A 231 -19.04 2.96 1.90
N THR A 232 -19.29 1.83 1.23
CA THR A 232 -19.94 0.67 1.86
C THR A 232 -19.08 -0.06 2.88
N ILE A 233 -17.75 0.09 2.83
CA ILE A 233 -16.80 -0.61 3.74
C ILE A 233 -16.05 0.37 4.66
N ARG A 234 -16.33 1.67 4.56
CA ARG A 234 -15.53 2.74 5.16
C ARG A 234 -15.53 2.72 6.69
N ASP A 235 -16.62 2.27 7.29
CA ASP A 235 -16.82 2.18 8.73
C ASP A 235 -15.90 1.15 9.42
N GLN A 236 -15.46 0.13 8.68
CA GLN A 236 -14.61 -0.95 9.19
C GLN A 236 -13.13 -0.56 9.32
N PHE A 237 -12.71 0.53 8.67
CA PHE A 237 -11.31 0.92 8.58
C PHE A 237 -11.06 2.34 9.09
N ASP A 238 -9.84 2.60 9.54
CA ASP A 238 -9.36 3.95 9.79
C ASP A 238 -8.77 4.54 8.50
N VAL A 239 -8.05 3.73 7.74
CA VAL A 239 -7.37 4.14 6.50
C VAL A 239 -7.62 3.12 5.38
N ILE A 240 -7.92 3.60 4.18
CA ILE A 240 -8.05 2.82 2.96
C ILE A 240 -6.97 3.28 1.99
N LEU A 241 -6.09 2.38 1.57
CA LEU A 241 -4.99 2.64 0.65
C LEU A 241 -5.30 2.07 -0.72
N MET A 242 -5.11 2.85 -1.78
CA MET A 242 -5.30 2.40 -3.16
C MET A 242 -3.96 2.35 -3.91
N ASP A 243 -3.70 1.22 -4.58
CA ASP A 243 -2.56 1.05 -5.50
C ASP A 243 -3.05 1.07 -6.97
N PRO A 244 -3.04 2.25 -7.62
CA PRO A 244 -3.52 2.40 -8.99
C PRO A 244 -2.52 1.89 -10.04
N PRO A 245 -3.00 1.56 -11.26
CA PRO A 245 -2.12 1.16 -12.35
C PRO A 245 -1.22 2.32 -12.81
N PRO A 246 -0.06 2.04 -13.44
CA PRO A 246 0.90 3.04 -13.90
C PRO A 246 0.47 3.74 -15.20
N ALA A 247 -0.82 3.80 -15.51
CA ALA A 247 -1.35 4.44 -16.72
C ALA A 247 -2.51 5.37 -16.37
N LEU A 248 -2.75 6.40 -17.18
CA LEU A 248 -3.97 7.21 -17.07
C LEU A 248 -5.13 6.51 -17.78
N GLY A 249 -5.54 5.41 -17.15
CA GLY A 249 -6.68 4.61 -17.51
C GLY A 249 -7.95 5.03 -16.79
N MET A 250 -9.07 4.40 -17.15
CA MET A 250 -10.34 4.69 -16.50
C MET A 250 -10.34 4.29 -15.02
N LEU A 251 -9.66 3.20 -14.68
CA LEU A 251 -9.50 2.76 -13.30
C LEU A 251 -8.70 3.78 -12.48
N SER A 252 -7.59 4.31 -13.02
CA SER A 252 -6.83 5.39 -12.39
C SER A 252 -7.67 6.66 -12.16
N LEU A 253 -8.57 7.02 -13.09
CA LEU A 253 -9.48 8.14 -12.90
C LEU A 253 -10.49 7.88 -11.79
N SER A 254 -10.98 6.66 -11.67
CA SER A 254 -11.90 6.26 -10.59
C SER A 254 -11.21 6.29 -9.23
N VAL A 255 -9.95 5.84 -9.16
CA VAL A 255 -9.10 5.96 -7.97
C VAL A 255 -8.91 7.44 -7.59
N LEU A 256 -8.58 8.31 -8.55
CA LEU A 256 -8.45 9.75 -8.30
C LEU A 256 -9.75 10.38 -7.77
N ARG A 257 -10.91 9.91 -8.23
CA ARG A 257 -12.23 10.38 -7.77
C ARG A 257 -12.64 9.84 -6.41
N ALA A 258 -12.21 8.63 -6.09
CA ALA A 258 -12.48 7.97 -4.83
C ALA A 258 -11.56 8.41 -3.69
N ALA A 259 -10.35 8.87 -3.99
CA ALA A 259 -9.37 9.30 -2.99
C ALA A 259 -9.76 10.63 -2.32
N ASP A 260 -9.58 10.70 -1.00
CA ASP A 260 -9.62 11.94 -0.21
C ASP A 260 -8.24 12.63 -0.19
N ALA A 261 -7.16 11.88 -0.39
CA ALA A 261 -5.79 12.40 -0.37
C ALA A 261 -4.89 11.68 -1.38
N LEU A 262 -3.79 12.34 -1.78
CA LEU A 262 -2.84 11.83 -2.75
C LEU A 262 -1.40 11.90 -2.24
N VAL A 263 -0.67 10.80 -2.41
CA VAL A 263 0.80 10.76 -2.35
C VAL A 263 1.33 10.41 -3.73
N ILE A 264 2.26 11.21 -4.25
CA ILE A 264 2.83 11.07 -5.59
C ILE A 264 4.32 10.71 -5.45
N PRO A 265 4.69 9.42 -5.59
CA PRO A 265 6.09 9.01 -5.63
C PRO A 265 6.78 9.58 -6.87
N ALA A 266 7.88 10.31 -6.69
CA ALA A 266 8.61 10.97 -7.77
C ALA A 266 10.12 10.75 -7.62
N PRO A 267 10.73 9.86 -8.41
CA PRO A 267 12.18 9.68 -8.37
C PRO A 267 12.90 10.94 -8.87
N PRO A 268 14.01 11.36 -8.24
CA PRO A 268 14.72 12.58 -8.57
C PRO A 268 15.68 12.36 -9.75
N ASN A 269 15.15 12.07 -10.94
CA ASN A 269 15.91 12.09 -12.19
C ASN A 269 15.19 12.94 -13.26
N ASN A 270 15.93 13.44 -14.27
CA ASN A 270 15.41 14.48 -15.18
C ASN A 270 14.18 14.00 -15.97
N ILE A 271 14.18 12.72 -16.36
CA ILE A 271 13.09 12.11 -17.12
C ILE A 271 11.84 11.94 -16.23
N ASP A 272 12.04 11.57 -14.97
CA ASP A 272 10.98 11.30 -14.00
C ASP A 272 10.35 12.58 -13.47
N PHE A 273 11.15 13.65 -13.33
CA PHE A 273 10.63 14.98 -12.99
C PHE A 273 9.69 15.49 -14.09
N GLY A 274 10.10 15.41 -15.36
CA GLY A 274 9.23 15.77 -16.49
C GLY A 274 7.94 14.94 -16.54
N SER A 275 8.05 13.63 -16.23
CA SER A 275 6.89 12.73 -16.14
C SER A 275 5.93 13.14 -15.01
N THR A 276 6.45 13.53 -13.85
CA THR A 276 5.65 13.97 -12.70
C THR A 276 4.97 15.31 -12.97
N ALA A 277 5.68 16.26 -13.60
CA ALA A 277 5.09 17.53 -14.01
C ALA A 277 3.96 17.33 -15.05
N HIS A 278 4.16 16.41 -16.00
CA HIS A 278 3.13 16.03 -16.97
C HIS A 278 1.92 15.38 -16.28
N PHE A 279 2.17 14.44 -15.36
CA PHE A 279 1.13 13.83 -14.52
C PHE A 279 0.27 14.89 -13.83
N LEU A 280 0.88 15.85 -13.13
CA LEU A 280 0.16 16.92 -12.43
C LEU A 280 -0.68 17.77 -13.38
N LYS A 281 -0.14 18.10 -14.56
CA LYS A 281 -0.86 18.85 -15.59
C LYS A 281 -2.07 18.08 -16.12
N MET A 282 -1.90 16.79 -16.42
CA MET A 282 -2.98 15.93 -16.91
C MET A 282 -4.06 15.73 -15.85
N MET A 283 -3.65 15.49 -14.61
CA MET A 283 -4.56 15.38 -13.46
C MET A 283 -5.38 16.65 -13.29
N GLY A 284 -4.74 17.83 -13.32
CA GLY A 284 -5.44 19.11 -13.22
C GLY A 284 -6.44 19.36 -14.37
N ALA A 285 -6.08 19.00 -15.61
CA ALA A 285 -7.00 19.09 -16.74
C ALA A 285 -8.19 18.14 -16.58
N THR A 286 -7.93 16.89 -16.22
CA THR A 286 -8.97 15.86 -16.09
C THR A 286 -9.91 16.16 -14.94
N LEU A 287 -9.39 16.52 -13.76
CA LEU A 287 -10.21 16.89 -12.61
C LEU A 287 -11.08 18.12 -12.88
N LYS A 288 -10.58 19.07 -13.68
CA LYS A 288 -11.36 20.25 -14.10
C LYS A 288 -12.52 19.86 -15.02
N GLU A 289 -12.31 18.95 -15.95
CA GLU A 289 -13.37 18.41 -16.82
C GLU A 289 -14.42 17.64 -16.00
N LEU A 290 -13.97 16.79 -15.07
CA LEU A 290 -14.86 16.05 -14.18
C LEU A 290 -15.63 16.96 -13.22
N ALA A 291 -15.00 18.04 -12.74
CA ALA A 291 -15.66 19.03 -11.91
C ALA A 291 -16.80 19.75 -12.65
N ALA A 292 -16.70 19.93 -13.96
CA ALA A 292 -17.77 20.51 -14.76
C ALA A 292 -19.00 19.57 -14.87
N ALA A 293 -18.80 18.25 -14.78
CA ALA A 293 -19.85 17.25 -14.89
C ALA A 293 -20.42 16.78 -13.54
N GLY A 294 -19.66 16.87 -12.45
CA GLY A 294 -20.01 16.29 -11.14
C GLY A 294 -19.56 17.10 -9.92
N GLY A 295 -19.19 18.37 -10.11
CA GLY A 295 -18.76 19.28 -9.04
C GLY A 295 -17.27 19.17 -8.67
N PRO A 296 -16.65 20.27 -8.19
CA PRO A 296 -15.28 20.26 -7.74
C PRO A 296 -15.11 19.34 -6.52
N ARG A 297 -13.95 18.70 -6.42
CA ARG A 297 -13.55 17.92 -5.25
C ARG A 297 -12.23 18.41 -4.72
N ASP A 298 -12.20 18.60 -3.42
CA ASP A 298 -11.02 19.00 -2.68
C ASP A 298 -10.34 17.75 -2.11
N TYR A 299 -9.01 17.70 -2.22
CA TYR A 299 -8.21 16.72 -1.51
C TYR A 299 -7.83 17.27 -0.14
N ALA A 300 -7.93 16.45 0.90
CA ALA A 300 -7.48 16.81 2.25
C ALA A 300 -5.98 17.16 2.26
N PHE A 301 -5.18 16.44 1.47
CA PHE A 301 -3.82 16.82 1.14
C PHE A 301 -3.33 16.18 -0.16
N LEU A 302 -2.36 16.83 -0.78
CA LEU A 302 -1.53 16.29 -1.85
C LEU A 302 -0.07 16.44 -1.46
N ARG A 303 0.70 15.35 -1.59
CA ARG A 303 2.12 15.34 -1.26
C ARG A 303 2.97 14.63 -2.31
N ILE A 304 4.10 15.23 -2.66
CA ILE A 304 5.10 14.63 -3.55
C ILE A 304 6.19 14.00 -2.69
N LEU A 305 6.37 12.69 -2.84
CA LEU A 305 7.39 11.93 -2.12
C LEU A 305 8.58 11.69 -3.06
N ALA A 306 9.76 12.21 -2.70
CA ALA A 306 10.98 11.85 -3.42
C ALA A 306 11.35 10.39 -3.12
N THR A 307 11.24 9.51 -4.11
CA THR A 307 11.59 8.08 -3.99
C THR A 307 12.90 7.74 -4.68
N LYS A 308 13.49 6.58 -4.34
CA LYS A 308 14.77 6.13 -4.92
C LYS A 308 15.88 7.18 -4.81
N MET A 309 15.85 7.97 -3.73
CA MET A 309 16.83 9.04 -3.51
C MET A 309 18.20 8.42 -3.22
N ASN A 310 19.24 8.94 -3.88
CA ASN A 310 20.61 8.49 -3.69
C ASN A 310 21.51 9.72 -3.53
N ASP A 311 21.91 9.99 -2.30
CA ASP A 311 22.68 11.19 -1.94
C ASP A 311 24.08 11.21 -2.57
N ASN A 312 24.61 10.05 -2.96
CA ASN A 312 25.91 9.94 -3.63
C ASN A 312 25.83 10.36 -5.10
N LYS A 313 24.63 10.48 -5.67
CA LYS A 313 24.41 10.95 -7.05
C LYS A 313 24.12 12.45 -7.03
N SER A 314 25.10 13.26 -7.43
CA SER A 314 24.96 14.72 -7.51
C SER A 314 23.74 15.17 -8.35
N ALA A 315 23.41 14.42 -9.41
CA ALA A 315 22.21 14.65 -10.21
C ALA A 315 20.91 14.52 -9.40
N HIS A 316 20.78 13.51 -8.54
CA HIS A 316 19.60 13.34 -7.69
C HIS A 316 19.45 14.52 -6.73
N THR A 317 20.55 14.94 -6.10
CA THR A 317 20.57 16.08 -5.18
C THR A 317 20.21 17.39 -5.87
N ALA A 318 20.71 17.62 -7.09
CA ALA A 318 20.37 18.80 -7.88
C ALA A 318 18.87 18.83 -8.24
N ILE A 319 18.31 17.69 -8.67
CA ILE A 319 16.90 17.59 -9.06
C ILE A 319 15.98 17.72 -7.86
N LYS A 320 16.33 17.09 -6.72
CA LYS A 320 15.56 17.25 -5.48
C LYS A 320 15.50 18.71 -5.04
N ARG A 321 16.60 19.46 -5.11
CA ARG A 321 16.61 20.89 -4.80
C ARG A 321 15.72 21.70 -5.75
N MET A 322 15.70 21.36 -7.04
CA MET A 322 14.78 21.98 -8.00
C MET A 322 13.32 21.64 -7.67
N MET A 323 13.01 20.38 -7.34
CA MET A 323 11.67 19.97 -6.90
C MET A 323 11.22 20.74 -5.66
N ASP A 324 12.10 20.91 -4.67
CA ASP A 324 11.82 21.68 -3.46
C ASP A 324 11.54 23.16 -3.75
N ALA A 325 12.22 23.74 -4.74
CA ALA A 325 11.99 25.11 -5.16
C ALA A 325 10.67 25.28 -5.95
N VAL A 326 10.28 24.26 -6.74
CA VAL A 326 9.06 24.29 -7.56
C VAL A 326 7.80 23.95 -6.75
N PHE A 327 7.92 23.04 -5.78
CA PHE A 327 6.81 22.50 -5.00
C PHE A 327 7.04 22.68 -3.47
N PRO A 328 7.31 23.90 -2.98
CA PRO A 328 7.79 24.12 -1.61
C PRO A 328 6.79 23.68 -0.54
N MET A 329 5.49 23.74 -0.83
CA MET A 329 4.43 23.37 0.10
C MET A 329 3.91 21.95 -0.10
N ASP A 330 4.22 21.31 -1.23
CA ASP A 330 3.68 20.01 -1.63
C ASP A 330 4.70 18.88 -1.45
N MET A 331 6.01 19.19 -1.41
CA MET A 331 7.04 18.20 -1.16
C MET A 331 6.97 17.68 0.28
N MET A 332 7.09 16.36 0.42
CA MET A 332 7.38 15.75 1.71
C MET A 332 8.78 16.14 2.20
N SER A 333 8.90 16.31 3.51
CA SER A 333 10.18 16.56 4.16
C SER A 333 11.05 15.30 4.18
N ALA A 334 10.44 14.16 4.48
CA ALA A 334 11.07 12.85 4.41
C ALA A 334 11.24 12.41 2.96
N VAL A 335 12.31 11.65 2.71
CA VAL A 335 12.62 11.07 1.40
C VAL A 335 12.81 9.57 1.54
N LEU A 336 12.30 8.82 0.55
CA LEU A 336 12.51 7.39 0.48
C LEU A 336 13.80 7.12 -0.30
N LYS A 337 14.86 6.73 0.41
CA LYS A 337 16.16 6.45 -0.20
C LYS A 337 16.19 5.08 -0.85
N ASP A 338 17.06 4.97 -1.85
CA ASP A 338 17.39 3.70 -2.48
C ASP A 338 18.11 2.77 -1.49
N SER A 339 17.76 1.48 -1.48
CA SER A 339 18.32 0.49 -0.56
C SER A 339 18.13 -0.93 -1.07
N ALA A 340 19.19 -1.74 -0.96
CA ALA A 340 19.16 -3.17 -1.32
C ALA A 340 18.17 -3.98 -0.48
N GLU A 341 17.73 -3.45 0.68
CA GLU A 341 16.72 -4.10 1.52
C GLU A 341 15.36 -4.22 0.83
N PHE A 342 15.03 -3.30 -0.09
CA PHE A 342 13.81 -3.41 -0.87
C PHE A 342 13.85 -4.62 -1.81
N ASP A 343 14.97 -4.81 -2.50
CA ASP A 343 15.16 -5.94 -3.42
C ASP A 343 15.22 -7.27 -2.65
N ASN A 344 15.92 -7.28 -1.52
CA ASN A 344 16.02 -8.47 -0.66
C ASN A 344 14.65 -8.88 -0.12
N ALA A 345 13.83 -7.94 0.35
CA ALA A 345 12.49 -8.24 0.83
C ALA A 345 11.56 -8.69 -0.32
N ALA A 346 11.63 -8.01 -1.47
CA ALA A 346 10.81 -8.33 -2.63
C ALA A 346 11.11 -9.71 -3.21
N ALA A 347 12.32 -10.23 -3.04
CA ALA A 347 12.70 -11.58 -3.47
C ALA A 347 11.85 -12.68 -2.80
N ASP A 348 11.37 -12.44 -1.57
CA ASP A 348 10.48 -13.32 -0.81
C ASP A 348 9.03 -12.80 -0.80
N LEU A 349 8.67 -11.94 -1.77
CA LEU A 349 7.39 -11.24 -1.86
C LEU A 349 6.97 -10.59 -0.53
N GLY A 350 7.92 -10.04 0.22
CA GLY A 350 7.66 -9.35 1.48
C GLY A 350 8.14 -7.91 1.45
N THR A 351 8.05 -7.24 2.59
CA THR A 351 8.58 -5.89 2.77
C THR A 351 9.74 -5.84 3.77
N VAL A 352 10.36 -4.68 3.89
CA VAL A 352 11.38 -4.41 4.91
C VAL A 352 10.83 -4.50 6.34
N TYR A 353 9.51 -4.40 6.55
CA TYR A 353 8.87 -4.63 7.86
C TYR A 353 8.81 -6.11 8.25
N GLU A 354 8.97 -7.03 7.30
CA GLU A 354 8.87 -8.49 7.51
C GLU A 354 10.23 -9.16 7.73
N ILE A 355 11.34 -8.46 7.46
CA ILE A 355 12.67 -9.01 7.67
C ILE A 355 12.89 -9.27 9.16
N THR A 356 13.26 -10.50 9.51
CA THR A 356 13.55 -10.93 10.88
C THR A 356 14.97 -11.47 11.02
N GLY A 357 15.35 -11.89 12.24
CA GLY A 357 16.61 -12.56 12.49
C GLY A 357 17.86 -11.67 12.33
N PRO A 358 19.03 -12.25 12.01
CA PRO A 358 20.30 -11.52 11.96
C PRO A 358 20.34 -10.37 10.95
N ALA A 359 19.57 -10.44 9.87
CA ALA A 359 19.52 -9.41 8.82
C ALA A 359 19.08 -8.04 9.39
N THR A 360 18.21 -8.05 10.40
CA THR A 360 17.72 -6.83 11.07
C THR A 360 18.81 -6.05 11.82
N ARG A 361 19.93 -6.70 12.14
CA ARG A 361 21.02 -6.11 12.94
C ARG A 361 21.98 -5.28 12.10
N THR A 362 21.91 -5.38 10.78
CA THR A 362 22.80 -4.64 9.88
C THR A 362 22.48 -3.14 9.89
N GLU A 363 23.51 -2.31 9.69
CA GLU A 363 23.32 -0.85 9.60
C GLU A 363 22.51 -0.45 8.36
N THR A 364 22.63 -1.21 7.26
CA THR A 364 21.83 -1.02 6.05
C THR A 364 20.34 -1.18 6.36
N HIS A 365 19.97 -2.26 7.05
CA HIS A 365 18.59 -2.50 7.46
C HIS A 365 18.08 -1.40 8.39
N LYS A 366 18.78 -1.11 9.50
CA LYS A 366 18.37 -0.06 10.46
C LYS A 366 18.16 1.29 9.79
N ARG A 367 19.04 1.66 8.85
CA ARG A 367 18.95 2.91 8.10
C ARG A 367 17.76 2.90 7.14
N CYS A 368 17.52 1.79 6.44
CA CYS A 368 16.35 1.63 5.57
C CYS A 368 15.03 1.77 6.36
N ARG A 369 14.94 1.06 7.50
CA ARG A 369 13.84 1.17 8.47
C ARG A 369 13.59 2.61 8.90
N ALA A 370 14.65 3.33 9.24
CA ALA A 370 14.53 4.73 9.67
C ALA A 370 13.98 5.65 8.57
N TYR A 371 14.36 5.45 7.31
CA TYR A 371 13.80 6.22 6.19
C TYR A 371 12.32 5.91 5.98
N LEU A 372 11.96 4.62 5.99
CA LEU A 372 10.58 4.17 5.88
C LEU A 372 9.71 4.73 7.01
N ASP A 373 10.16 4.58 8.26
CA ASP A 373 9.44 5.09 9.42
C ASP A 373 9.31 6.62 9.41
N SER A 374 10.29 7.34 8.85
CA SER A 374 10.19 8.80 8.69
C SER A 374 9.14 9.21 7.67
N VAL A 375 9.14 8.57 6.50
CA VAL A 375 8.15 8.82 5.44
C VAL A 375 6.75 8.46 5.93
N ASN A 376 6.59 7.27 6.50
CA ASN A 376 5.29 6.77 6.94
C ASN A 376 4.75 7.56 8.14
N ARG A 377 5.61 8.04 9.05
CA ARG A 377 5.20 8.94 10.14
C ARG A 377 4.70 10.28 9.63
N GLU A 378 5.35 10.84 8.61
CA GLU A 378 4.90 12.10 8.01
C GLU A 378 3.52 11.93 7.35
N ILE A 379 3.31 10.82 6.63
CA ILE A 379 1.99 10.48 6.07
C ILE A 379 0.97 10.28 7.20
N GLU A 380 1.26 9.44 8.21
CA GLU A 380 0.39 9.21 9.38
C GLU A 380 -0.04 10.53 10.03
N LEU A 381 0.88 11.49 10.20
CA LEU A 381 0.54 12.79 10.76
C LEU A 381 -0.47 13.56 9.89
N LEU A 382 -0.30 13.54 8.56
CA LEU A 382 -1.25 14.17 7.64
C LEU A 382 -2.62 13.49 7.73
N ILE A 383 -2.66 12.15 7.83
CA ILE A 383 -3.90 11.39 8.05
C ILE A 383 -4.58 11.85 9.33
N ARG A 384 -3.87 11.86 10.47
CA ARG A 384 -4.42 12.28 11.77
C ARG A 384 -4.94 13.72 11.76
N LYS A 385 -4.35 14.62 10.95
CA LYS A 385 -4.83 16.00 10.79
C LYS A 385 -6.19 16.07 10.10
N THR A 386 -6.59 15.04 9.35
CA THR A 386 -7.92 14.97 8.71
C THR A 386 -9.04 14.60 9.68
N TRP A 387 -8.71 14.10 10.89
CA TRP A 387 -9.68 13.68 11.89
C TRP A 387 -9.82 14.71 13.01
N PRO A 388 -10.94 15.45 13.07
CA PRO A 388 -11.23 16.38 14.15
C PRO A 388 -11.00 15.82 15.56
N SER A 389 -11.31 14.54 15.80
CA SER A 389 -11.11 13.92 17.13
C SER A 389 -9.64 13.93 17.59
N HIS A 390 -8.68 13.91 16.66
CA HIS A 390 -7.25 13.90 16.97
C HIS A 390 -6.67 15.31 17.18
N HIS A 391 -7.38 16.38 16.81
CA HIS A 391 -6.84 17.74 16.82
C HIS A 391 -6.45 18.22 18.22
N ALA A 392 -7.19 17.82 19.26
CA ALA A 392 -6.88 18.23 20.63
C ALA A 392 -5.51 17.72 21.08
N ASP A 393 -5.18 16.46 20.78
CA ASP A 393 -3.90 15.86 21.14
C ASP A 393 -2.77 16.36 20.24
N LEU A 394 -3.04 16.52 18.93
CA LEU A 394 -2.07 17.13 18.01
C LEU A 394 -1.69 18.57 18.42
N ARG A 395 -2.62 19.37 18.94
CA ARG A 395 -2.32 20.71 19.50
C ARG A 395 -1.44 20.64 20.73
N LYS A 396 -1.68 19.68 21.64
CA LYS A 396 -0.83 19.47 22.82
C LYS A 396 0.59 19.05 22.44
N GLU A 397 0.72 18.27 21.36
CA GLU A 397 2.00 17.83 20.80
C GLU A 397 2.71 18.91 19.96
N GLY A 398 2.06 20.05 19.69
CA GLY A 398 2.61 21.12 18.84
C GLY A 398 2.68 20.75 17.34
N LEU A 399 1.81 19.86 16.89
CA LEU A 399 1.79 19.31 15.52
C LEU A 399 0.68 19.87 14.65
N LEU A 400 -0.28 20.62 15.21
CA LEU A 400 -1.38 21.30 14.49
C LEU A 400 -1.18 22.81 14.44
#